data_AF-A0A9E3C380-F1
#
_entry.id   AF-A0A9E3C380-F1
#
_cell.length_a   1.000
_cell.length_b   1.000
_cell.length_c   1.000
_cell.angle_alpha   90.00
_cell.angle_beta   90.00
_cell.angle_gamma   90.00
#
_symmetry.space_group_name_H-M   'P 1'
#
loop_
_entity.id
_entity.type
_entity.pdbx_description
1 polymer ?
#
loop_
_entity_poly.entity_id
_entity_poly.type
_entity_poly.pdbx_seq_one_letter_code
_entity_poly.pdbx_strand_id
1 'polypeptide(L)'
;AAQDRTGVRDCDDFIQWFAACMQASNVPAQAQPIFQAALEQMRSGWRSMADTSDGRAALARSCRDYGNQMRQQMAGFGCRP
;
A
#
# COMPACT_ATOMS: atom_id res chain seq x y z
N ALA A 1 11.27 -5.61 7.08
CA ALA A 1 12.25 -4.89 7.94
C ALA A 1 11.73 -3.46 8.18
N ALA A 2 12.36 -2.63 9.02
CA ALA A 2 11.97 -1.20 9.16
C ALA A 2 12.00 -0.41 7.83
N GLN A 3 12.56 -1.02 6.77
CA GLN A 3 12.67 -0.50 5.40
C GLN A 3 11.35 -0.53 4.60
N ASP A 4 10.32 -1.22 5.09
CA ASP A 4 9.00 -1.30 4.46
C ASP A 4 8.02 -0.21 4.91
N ARG A 5 8.42 0.59 5.91
CA ARG A 5 7.56 1.59 6.54
C ARG A 5 7.86 2.99 6.01
N THR A 6 6.82 3.75 5.69
CA THR A 6 6.95 5.17 5.29
C THR A 6 6.98 6.10 6.50
N GLY A 7 6.70 5.59 7.69
CA GLY A 7 6.60 6.39 8.92
C GLY A 7 5.27 7.13 9.04
N VAL A 8 4.34 6.90 8.11
CA VAL A 8 2.96 7.37 8.18
C VAL A 8 2.06 6.16 8.38
N ARG A 9 1.39 6.12 9.54
CA ARG A 9 0.62 4.95 9.98
C ARG A 9 -0.40 4.46 8.95
N ASP A 10 -1.17 5.36 8.35
CA ASP A 10 -2.17 4.98 7.34
C ASP A 10 -1.56 4.30 6.10
N CYS A 11 -0.36 4.71 5.71
CA CYS A 11 0.37 4.10 4.60
C CYS A 11 0.92 2.73 4.97
N ASP A 12 1.48 2.62 6.18
CA ASP A 12 2.02 1.36 6.71
C ASP A 12 0.90 0.32 6.91
N ASP A 13 -0.29 0.75 7.32
CA ASP A 13 -1.48 -0.10 7.45
C ASP A 13 -1.96 -0.60 6.08
N PHE A 14 -2.00 0.27 5.06
CA PHE A 14 -2.31 -0.14 3.69
C PHE A 14 -1.28 -1.14 3.14
N ILE A 15 0.01 -0.89 3.35
CA ILE A 15 1.11 -1.75 2.90
C ILE A 15 0.98 -3.16 3.49
N GLN A 16 0.70 -3.24 4.79
CA GLN A 16 0.48 -4.52 5.46
C GLN A 16 -0.75 -5.25 4.93
N TRP A 17 -1.87 -4.54 4.78
CA TRP A 17 -3.09 -5.11 4.19
C TRP A 17 -2.83 -5.65 2.77
N PHE A 18 -2.12 -4.89 1.94
CA PHE A 18 -1.85 -5.30 0.57
C PHE A 18 -0.92 -6.51 0.50
N ALA A 19 0.11 -6.57 1.35
CA ALA A 19 0.98 -7.74 1.45
C ALA A 19 0.21 -9.00 1.83
N ALA A 20 -0.74 -8.90 2.77
CA ALA A 20 -1.64 -10.00 3.13
C ALA A 20 -2.60 -10.37 1.97
N CYS A 21 -3.15 -9.37 1.29
CA CYS A 21 -3.99 -9.55 0.11
C CYS A 21 -3.27 -10.31 -1.01
N MET A 22 -2.00 -10.01 -1.28
CA MET A 22 -1.20 -10.72 -2.29
C MET A 22 -1.00 -12.21 -1.97
N GLN A 23 -1.08 -12.60 -0.70
CA GLN A 23 -1.02 -14.00 -0.28
C GLN A 23 -2.37 -14.71 -0.37
N ALA A 24 -3.46 -14.01 -0.69
CA ALA A 24 -4.77 -14.63 -0.88
C ALA A 24 -4.80 -15.50 -2.13
N SER A 25 -5.45 -16.66 -2.04
CA SER A 25 -5.45 -17.71 -3.07
C SER A 25 -6.00 -17.28 -4.44
N ASN A 26 -6.80 -16.20 -4.50
CA ASN A 26 -7.42 -15.74 -5.74
C ASN A 26 -6.59 -14.67 -6.47
N VAL A 27 -5.49 -14.18 -5.88
CA VAL A 27 -4.57 -13.28 -6.58
C VAL A 27 -3.66 -14.11 -7.49
N PRO A 28 -3.65 -13.86 -8.82
CA PRO A 28 -2.79 -14.61 -9.73
C PRO A 28 -1.32 -14.44 -9.36
N ALA A 29 -0.58 -15.56 -9.24
CA ALA A 29 0.85 -15.54 -8.91
C ALA A 29 1.69 -14.71 -9.91
N GLN A 30 1.25 -14.63 -11.16
CA GLN A 30 1.88 -13.81 -12.21
C GLN A 30 1.66 -12.30 -12.00
N ALA A 31 0.58 -11.92 -11.31
CA ALA A 31 0.26 -10.52 -11.02
C ALA A 31 0.92 -10.02 -9.73
N GLN A 32 1.21 -10.92 -8.78
CA GLN A 32 1.91 -10.59 -7.52
C GLN A 32 3.20 -9.76 -7.72
N PRO A 33 4.16 -10.13 -8.59
CA PRO A 33 5.38 -9.35 -8.77
C PRO A 33 5.11 -7.96 -9.37
N ILE A 34 4.11 -7.83 -10.26
CA ILE A 34 3.73 -6.54 -10.87
C ILE A 34 3.18 -5.61 -9.78
N PHE A 35 2.30 -6.15 -8.94
CA PHE A 35 1.70 -5.44 -7.81
C PHE A 35 2.74 -5.05 -6.75
N GLN A 36 3.69 -5.95 -6.43
CA GLN A 36 4.78 -5.64 -5.52
C GLN A 36 5.69 -4.54 -6.05
N ALA A 37 6.06 -4.58 -7.34
CA ALA A 37 6.87 -3.54 -7.97
C ALA A 37 6.16 -2.17 -7.94
N ALA A 38 4.85 -2.14 -8.23
CA ALA A 38 4.04 -0.92 -8.15
C ALA A 38 4.00 -0.35 -6.72
N LEU A 39 3.84 -1.21 -5.71
CA LEU A 39 3.91 -0.79 -4.31
C LEU A 39 5.28 -0.22 -3.94
N GLU A 40 6.37 -0.87 -4.37
CA GLU A 40 7.73 -0.43 -4.04
C GLU A 40 8.00 0.97 -4.61
N GLN A 41 7.59 1.20 -5.86
CA GLN A 41 7.67 2.52 -6.50
C GLN A 41 6.86 3.56 -5.72
N MET A 42 5.64 3.21 -5.29
CA MET A 42 4.78 4.11 -4.53
C MET A 42 5.37 4.42 -3.14
N ARG A 43 5.91 3.40 -2.44
CA ARG A 43 6.60 3.57 -1.15
C ARG A 43 7.80 4.49 -1.25
N SER A 44 8.58 4.38 -2.33
CA SER A 44 9.72 5.27 -2.58
C SER A 44 9.27 6.74 -2.66
N GLY A 45 8.21 7.01 -3.43
CA GLY A 45 7.63 8.36 -3.50
C GLY A 45 7.06 8.85 -2.16
N TRP A 46 6.38 7.96 -1.45
CA TRP A 46 5.81 8.25 -0.12
C TRP A 46 6.87 8.56 0.93
N ARG A 47 8.01 7.87 0.91
CA ARG A 47 9.13 8.17 1.81
C ARG A 47 9.65 9.59 1.60
N SER A 48 9.86 10.02 0.36
CA SER A 48 10.31 11.39 0.06
C SER A 48 9.30 12.44 0.51
N MET A 49 8.00 12.14 0.41
CA MET A 49 6.95 13.03 0.93
C MET A 49 6.92 13.04 2.47
N ALA A 50 7.19 11.89 3.09
CA ALA A 50 7.22 11.74 4.52
C ALA A 50 8.41 12.46 5.17
N ASP A 51 9.41 12.94 4.43
CA ASP A 51 10.53 13.68 5.01
C ASP A 51 10.10 15.03 5.63
N THR A 52 8.99 15.61 5.17
CA THR A 52 8.45 16.88 5.70
C THR A 52 7.17 16.68 6.53
N SER A 53 6.91 17.53 7.51
CA SER A 53 5.70 17.45 8.35
C SER A 53 4.41 17.61 7.53
N ASP A 54 4.40 18.57 6.62
CA ASP A 54 3.24 18.87 5.77
C ASP A 54 3.00 17.74 4.77
N GLY A 55 4.10 17.18 4.22
CA GLY A 55 4.05 16.02 3.34
C GLY A 55 3.50 14.77 4.04
N ARG A 56 3.86 14.50 5.31
CA ARG A 56 3.29 13.39 6.10
C ARG A 56 1.77 13.51 6.26
N ALA A 57 1.25 14.71 6.53
CA ALA A 57 -0.17 14.94 6.72
C ALA A 57 -0.97 14.74 5.42
N ALA A 58 -0.47 15.28 4.31
CA ALA A 58 -1.06 15.06 2.99
C ALA A 58 -1.02 13.58 2.61
N LEU A 59 0.12 12.94 2.86
CA LEU A 59 0.36 11.53 2.55
C LEU A 59 -0.59 10.61 3.33
N ALA A 60 -0.84 10.86 4.61
CA ALA A 60 -1.78 10.08 5.41
C ALA A 60 -3.18 10.03 4.77
N ARG A 61 -3.66 11.17 4.25
CA ARG A 61 -4.93 11.24 3.53
C ARG A 61 -4.87 10.47 2.21
N SER A 62 -3.85 10.70 1.40
CA SER A 62 -3.66 10.01 0.12
C SER A 62 -3.58 8.49 0.29
N CYS A 63 -2.87 7.99 1.30
CA CYS A 63 -2.75 6.57 1.60
C CYS A 63 -4.08 5.94 1.99
N ARG A 64 -4.91 6.64 2.79
CA ARG A 64 -6.26 6.17 3.11
C ARG A 64 -7.14 6.07 1.87
N ASP A 65 -7.17 7.12 1.05
CA ASP A 65 -8.02 7.18 -0.14
C ASP A 65 -7.59 6.12 -1.16
N TYR A 66 -6.28 6.00 -1.41
CA TYR A 66 -5.71 4.98 -2.27
C TYR A 66 -5.98 3.57 -1.73
N GLY A 67 -5.77 3.34 -0.44
CA GLY A 67 -6.02 2.05 0.19
C GLY A 67 -7.49 1.65 0.12
N ASN A 68 -8.42 2.59 0.27
CA ASN A 68 -9.86 2.36 0.10
C ASN A 68 -10.21 1.99 -1.34
N GLN A 69 -9.66 2.72 -2.32
CA GLN A 69 -9.86 2.41 -3.73
C GLN A 69 -9.30 1.02 -4.07
N MET A 70 -8.12 0.70 -3.56
CA MET A 70 -7.47 -0.57 -3.86
C MET A 70 -8.17 -1.74 -3.17
N ARG A 71 -8.65 -1.56 -1.93
CA ARG A 71 -9.53 -2.54 -1.26
C ARG A 71 -10.76 -2.87 -2.09
N GLN A 72 -11.40 -1.87 -2.69
CA GLN A 72 -12.56 -2.10 -3.55
C GLN A 72 -12.19 -2.86 -4.83
N GLN A 73 -11.08 -2.50 -5.48
CA GLN A 73 -10.60 -3.23 -6.67
C GLN A 73 -10.20 -4.67 -6.36
N MET A 74 -9.59 -4.89 -5.19
CA MET A 74 -9.09 -6.19 -4.79
C MET A 74 -10.13 -7.06 -4.08
N ALA A 75 -11.32 -6.53 -3.79
CA ALA A 75 -12.43 -7.30 -3.23
C ALA A 75 -12.79 -8.51 -4.10
N GLY A 76 -12.70 -8.36 -5.43
CA GLY A 76 -12.90 -9.46 -6.39
C GLY A 76 -11.87 -10.58 -6.28
N PHE A 77 -10.67 -10.29 -5.77
CA PHE A 77 -9.62 -11.29 -5.49
C PHE A 77 -9.70 -11.83 -4.06
N GLY A 78 -10.82 -11.63 -3.36
CA GLY A 78 -11.00 -12.12 -1.98
C GLY A 78 -10.18 -11.37 -0.94
N CYS A 79 -9.53 -10.26 -1.32
CA CYS A 79 -8.85 -9.39 -0.38
C CYS A 79 -9.88 -8.56 0.38
N ARG A 80 -10.23 -9.02 1.58
CA ARG A 80 -11.19 -8.31 2.43
C ARG A 80 -10.56 -7.08 3.08
N PRO A 81 -11.35 -6.00 3.26
CA PRO A 81 -10.93 -4.80 3.98
C PRO A 81 -10.56 -5.09 5.45
#